data_AF-A0A7X4IZB8-F1
#
_entry.id   AF-A0A7X4IZB8-F1
#
_cell.length_a   1.000
_cell.length_b   1.000
_cell.length_c   1.000
_cell.angle_alpha   90.00
_cell.angle_beta   90.00
_cell.angle_gamma   90.00
#
_symmetry.space_group_name_H-M   'P 1'
#
loop_
_entity.id
_entity.type
_entity.pdbx_description
1 polymer ?
#
loop_
_entity_poly.entity_id
_entity_poly.type
_entity_poly.pdbx_seq_one_letter_code
_entity_poly.pdbx_strand_id
1 'polypeptide(L)'
;MESEIRPGAAVLDRTRPGAIGSAHNRQPGVHLRFIHISDVHLDTAFAGRPDRLRSRLRHASLEALARCAATARDEKVDALLIAGDLFDGAFLSFETERFLLEQLGDLGHAGIQVVYATGNHDPGRGRRSSDLDWPGTVTVIARDDPVTV
;
A
#
# COMPACT_ATOMS: atom_id res chain seq x y z
N MET A 1 23.09 64.52 4.42
CA MET A 1 22.53 63.22 3.95
C MET A 1 22.32 63.38 2.46
N GLU A 2 23.36 63.27 1.64
CA GLU A 2 23.96 62.01 1.16
C GLU A 2 22.90 61.11 0.52
N SER A 3 23.05 60.55 -0.67
CA SER A 3 24.04 60.62 -1.75
C SER A 3 23.41 59.80 -2.88
N GLU A 4 23.51 60.21 -4.14
CA GLU A 4 23.28 59.27 -5.25
C GLU A 4 24.21 59.59 -6.40
N ILE A 5 25.29 58.81 -6.46
CA ILE A 5 26.27 58.80 -7.55
C ILE A 5 25.79 57.78 -8.60
N ARG A 6 25.92 58.20 -9.86
CA ARG A 6 25.57 57.55 -11.14
C ARG A 6 26.41 56.29 -11.47
N PRO A 7 26.51 55.87 -12.74
CA PRO A 7 25.70 54.90 -13.51
C PRO A 7 26.52 53.61 -13.84
N GLY A 8 25.95 52.63 -14.53
CA GLY A 8 26.76 51.51 -15.02
C GLY A 8 26.00 50.47 -15.84
N ALA A 9 25.87 50.73 -17.14
CA ALA A 9 25.57 49.68 -18.10
C ALA A 9 26.77 48.71 -18.16
N ALA A 10 26.51 47.42 -17.94
CA ALA A 10 27.48 46.36 -18.18
C ALA A 10 26.98 45.45 -19.30
N VAL A 11 27.73 45.56 -20.40
CA VAL A 11 27.76 44.77 -21.62
C VAL A 11 27.60 43.26 -21.37
N LEU A 12 26.62 42.64 -22.03
CA LEU A 12 26.50 41.18 -22.12
C LEU A 12 27.52 40.65 -23.14
N ASP A 13 28.58 40.05 -22.62
CA ASP A 13 29.55 39.26 -23.38
C ASP A 13 28.87 38.01 -23.96
N ARG A 14 28.81 37.95 -25.29
CA ARG A 14 28.44 36.75 -26.04
C ARG A 14 29.73 36.01 -26.37
N THR A 15 29.97 34.88 -25.71
CA THR A 15 30.55 33.65 -26.31
C THR A 15 30.87 32.62 -25.22
N ARG A 16 30.06 31.56 -25.07
CA ARG A 16 30.49 30.13 -25.02
C ARG A 16 29.30 29.20 -25.26
N PRO A 17 29.41 28.19 -26.15
CA PRO A 17 28.37 27.21 -26.42
C PRO A 17 28.51 25.96 -25.53
N GLY A 18 27.38 25.31 -25.23
CA GLY A 18 27.34 23.89 -24.90
C GLY A 18 27.14 23.50 -23.44
N ALA A 19 25.89 23.48 -22.99
CA ALA A 19 25.39 22.46 -22.08
C ALA A 19 23.86 22.36 -22.25
N ILE A 20 23.43 21.43 -23.10
CA ILE A 20 22.07 20.88 -23.10
C ILE A 20 21.90 20.05 -21.83
N GLY A 21 21.79 20.73 -20.69
CA GLY A 21 21.23 20.17 -19.48
C GLY A 21 19.79 20.59 -19.43
N SER A 22 18.87 19.71 -19.83
CA SER A 22 17.46 19.87 -19.51
C SER A 22 17.33 19.74 -17.99
N ALA A 23 17.59 20.82 -17.27
CA ALA A 23 17.17 21.00 -15.90
C ALA A 23 15.64 21.03 -15.91
N HIS A 24 15.04 19.84 -15.91
CA HIS A 24 13.65 19.71 -15.48
C HIS A 24 13.63 20.17 -14.04
N ASN A 25 13.25 21.44 -13.87
CA ASN A 25 12.92 22.07 -12.62
C ASN A 25 11.80 21.24 -11.96
N ARG A 26 12.17 20.19 -11.22
CA ARG A 26 11.23 19.47 -10.35
C ARG A 26 10.89 20.45 -9.23
N GLN A 27 9.76 21.13 -9.39
CA GLN A 27 8.99 21.58 -8.24
C GLN A 27 8.96 20.41 -7.23
N PRO A 28 9.11 20.63 -5.91
CA PRO A 28 8.99 19.57 -4.93
C PRO A 28 7.53 19.08 -4.96
N GLY A 29 7.25 18.15 -5.87
CA GLY A 29 5.96 17.52 -6.03
C GLY A 29 5.79 16.53 -4.89
N VAL A 30 4.61 16.54 -4.28
CA VAL A 30 4.18 15.46 -3.38
C VAL A 30 4.14 14.19 -4.23
N HIS A 31 5.15 13.33 -4.05
CA HIS A 31 5.25 12.06 -4.75
C HIS A 31 4.55 11.00 -3.90
N LEU A 32 3.36 10.59 -4.34
CA LEU A 32 2.63 9.47 -3.72
C LEU A 32 3.18 8.14 -4.25
N ARG A 33 3.52 7.24 -3.33
CA ARG A 33 3.94 5.84 -3.59
C ARG A 33 3.00 4.92 -2.84
N PHE A 34 2.50 3.90 -3.51
CA PHE A 34 1.67 2.88 -2.88
C PHE A 34 1.93 1.50 -3.48
N ILE A 35 1.61 0.46 -2.71
CA ILE A 35 1.53 -0.92 -3.21
C ILE A 35 0.05 -1.27 -3.34
N HIS A 36 -0.28 -1.99 -4.40
CA HIS A 36 -1.62 -2.49 -4.67
C HIS A 36 -1.60 -4.01 -4.84
N ILE A 37 -2.41 -4.71 -4.06
CA ILE A 37 -2.60 -6.16 -4.10
C ILE A 37 -4.09 -6.50 -4.10
N SER A 38 -4.45 -7.70 -4.57
CA SER A 38 -5.79 -8.27 -4.50
C SER A 38 -5.69 -9.80 -4.40
N ASP A 39 -6.81 -10.47 -4.15
CA ASP A 39 -6.93 -11.94 -4.27
C ASP A 39 -5.91 -12.70 -3.41
N VAL A 40 -5.77 -12.28 -2.15
CA VAL A 40 -4.87 -12.93 -1.19
C VAL A 40 -5.45 -14.27 -0.74
N HIS A 41 -6.78 -14.35 -0.61
CA HIS A 41 -7.52 -15.58 -0.27
C HIS A 41 -6.98 -16.28 0.99
N LEU A 42 -6.77 -15.51 2.05
CA LEU A 42 -6.35 -16.05 3.35
C LEU A 42 -7.33 -17.11 3.84
N ASP A 43 -6.79 -18.14 4.50
CA ASP A 43 -7.51 -19.29 5.01
C ASP A 43 -8.20 -20.22 3.99
N THR A 44 -7.87 -20.09 2.70
CA THR A 44 -8.30 -21.03 1.64
C THR A 44 -8.16 -22.50 2.03
N ALA A 45 -9.23 -23.27 1.85
CA ALA A 45 -9.31 -24.69 2.21
C ALA A 45 -8.28 -25.58 1.48
N PHE A 46 -7.99 -25.26 0.21
CA PHE A 46 -7.22 -26.12 -0.72
C PHE A 46 -7.74 -27.57 -0.72
N ALA A 47 -9.07 -27.73 -0.73
CA ALA A 47 -9.74 -29.02 -0.74
C ALA A 47 -9.27 -29.90 -1.91
N GLY A 48 -9.22 -31.21 -1.71
CA GLY A 48 -8.72 -32.16 -2.72
C GLY A 48 -7.20 -32.24 -2.86
N ARG A 49 -6.41 -31.46 -2.08
CA ARG A 49 -4.95 -31.59 -1.99
C ARG A 49 -4.52 -32.44 -0.78
N PRO A 50 -3.33 -33.08 -0.79
CA PRO A 50 -2.77 -33.74 0.39
C PRO A 50 -2.45 -32.75 1.52
N ASP A 51 -2.56 -33.17 2.78
CA ASP A 51 -2.45 -32.27 3.94
C ASP A 51 -1.12 -31.49 3.99
N ARG A 52 0.00 -32.16 3.71
CA ARG A 52 1.31 -31.50 3.64
C ARG A 52 1.34 -30.37 2.60
N LEU A 53 0.65 -30.54 1.48
CA LEU A 53 0.55 -29.51 0.45
C LEU A 53 -0.41 -28.38 0.87
N ARG A 54 -1.53 -28.71 1.53
CA ARG A 54 -2.45 -27.70 2.08
C ARG A 54 -1.75 -26.77 3.05
N SER A 55 -1.04 -27.32 4.03
CA SER A 55 -0.29 -26.54 5.01
C SER A 55 0.74 -25.64 4.35
N ARG A 56 1.45 -26.15 3.33
CA ARG A 56 2.43 -25.37 2.57
C ARG A 56 1.78 -24.21 1.80
N LEU A 57 0.63 -24.44 1.16
CA LEU A 57 -0.08 -23.40 0.39
C LEU A 57 -0.68 -22.31 1.29
N ARG A 58 -1.23 -22.71 2.45
CA ARG A 58 -1.69 -21.75 3.47
C ARG A 58 -0.54 -20.87 3.96
N HIS A 59 0.58 -21.49 4.31
CA HIS A 59 1.76 -20.76 4.78
C HIS A 59 2.31 -19.83 3.69
N ALA A 60 2.33 -20.26 2.42
CA ALA A 60 2.79 -19.43 1.31
C ALA A 60 1.96 -18.15 1.14
N SER A 61 0.65 -18.20 1.41
CA SER A 61 -0.23 -17.03 1.33
C SER A 61 0.08 -16.02 2.44
N LEU A 62 0.30 -16.51 3.67
CA LEU A 62 0.74 -15.69 4.80
C LEU A 62 2.13 -15.08 4.54
N GLU A 63 3.07 -15.89 4.05
CA GLU A 63 4.43 -15.45 3.72
C GLU A 63 4.42 -14.37 2.62
N ALA A 64 3.57 -14.52 1.60
CA ALA A 64 3.42 -13.51 0.55
C ALA A 64 2.94 -12.16 1.11
N LEU A 65 1.95 -12.18 2.01
CA LEU A 65 1.47 -10.95 2.67
C LEU A 65 2.55 -10.32 3.57
N ALA A 66 3.28 -11.14 4.34
CA ALA A 66 4.39 -10.66 5.17
C ALA A 66 5.49 -9.99 4.33
N ARG A 67 5.86 -10.60 3.18
CA ARG A 67 6.83 -10.03 2.24
C ARG A 67 6.31 -8.72 1.65
N CYS A 68 5.05 -8.65 1.28
CA CYS A 68 4.43 -7.41 0.80
C CYS A 68 4.50 -6.29 1.85
N ALA A 69 4.18 -6.60 3.11
CA ALA A 69 4.28 -5.63 4.21
C ALA A 69 5.74 -5.21 4.49
N ALA A 70 6.69 -6.14 4.42
CA ALA A 70 8.11 -5.81 4.50
C ALA A 70 8.54 -4.87 3.38
N THR A 71 8.19 -5.18 2.13
CA THR A 71 8.46 -4.31 0.98
C THR A 71 7.83 -2.93 1.15
N ALA A 72 6.59 -2.83 1.63
CA ALA A 72 5.95 -1.54 1.89
C ALA A 72 6.76 -0.67 2.86
N ARG A 73 7.30 -1.27 3.93
CA ARG A 73 8.16 -0.57 4.91
C ARG A 73 9.50 -0.17 4.33
N ASP A 74 10.18 -1.10 3.66
CA ASP A 74 11.52 -0.87 3.09
C ASP A 74 11.48 0.23 2.03
N GLU A 75 10.43 0.21 1.21
CA GLU A 75 10.18 1.17 0.14
C GLU A 75 9.51 2.46 0.62
N LYS A 76 9.20 2.58 1.92
CA LYS A 76 8.56 3.76 2.54
C LYS A 76 7.38 4.27 1.73
N VAL A 77 6.46 3.35 1.39
CA VAL A 77 5.26 3.71 0.65
C VAL A 77 4.31 4.48 1.56
N ASP A 78 3.50 5.37 0.98
CA ASP A 78 2.49 6.13 1.73
C ASP A 78 1.27 5.25 2.07
N ALA A 79 0.97 4.27 1.21
CA ALA A 79 -0.17 3.38 1.40
C ALA A 79 0.02 1.95 0.87
N LEU A 80 -0.70 1.01 1.48
CA LEU A 80 -0.99 -0.33 0.96
C LEU A 80 -2.49 -0.41 0.62
N LEU A 81 -2.80 -0.75 -0.62
CA LEU A 81 -4.16 -0.94 -1.11
C LEU A 81 -4.43 -2.44 -1.29
N ILE A 82 -5.45 -2.96 -0.62
CA ILE A 82 -5.95 -4.34 -0.76
C ILE A 82 -7.31 -4.28 -1.45
N ALA A 83 -7.36 -4.62 -2.73
CA ALA A 83 -8.52 -4.39 -3.58
C ALA A 83 -9.42 -5.63 -3.75
N GLY A 84 -9.76 -6.29 -2.65
CA GLY A 84 -10.72 -7.39 -2.62
C GLY A 84 -10.11 -8.75 -2.35
N ASP A 85 -10.99 -9.67 -1.92
CA ASP A 85 -10.74 -11.09 -1.70
C ASP A 85 -9.49 -11.32 -0.83
N LEU A 86 -9.44 -10.63 0.31
CA LEU A 86 -8.42 -10.82 1.34
C LEU A 86 -8.60 -12.16 2.05
N PHE A 87 -9.85 -12.57 2.28
CA PHE A 87 -10.19 -13.85 2.93
C PHE A 87 -10.98 -14.76 1.99
N ASP A 88 -10.76 -16.06 2.10
CA ASP A 88 -11.60 -17.05 1.42
C ASP A 88 -12.72 -17.56 2.35
N GLY A 89 -13.96 -17.23 2.01
CA GLY A 89 -15.15 -17.80 2.64
C GLY A 89 -15.51 -17.22 4.02
N ALA A 90 -16.20 -18.01 4.84
CA ALA A 90 -16.83 -17.54 6.09
C ALA A 90 -15.95 -17.74 7.33
N PHE A 91 -14.89 -18.53 7.19
CA PHE A 91 -14.05 -18.92 8.31
C PHE A 91 -12.76 -18.13 8.31
N LEU A 92 -12.46 -17.52 9.44
CA LEU A 92 -11.19 -16.87 9.73
C LEU A 92 -10.59 -17.55 10.96
N SER A 93 -9.40 -18.15 10.82
CA SER A 93 -8.70 -18.75 11.94
C SER A 93 -8.11 -17.66 12.85
N PHE A 94 -8.01 -17.95 14.15
CA PHE A 94 -7.37 -17.05 15.10
C PHE A 94 -5.88 -16.79 14.77
N GLU A 95 -5.20 -17.77 14.17
CA GLU A 95 -3.82 -17.62 13.72
C GLU A 95 -3.71 -16.56 12.62
N THR A 96 -4.54 -16.66 11.57
CA THR A 96 -4.60 -15.70 10.47
C THR A 96 -5.05 -14.33 10.95
N GLU A 97 -6.06 -14.26 11.82
CA GLU A 97 -6.54 -13.02 12.45
C GLU A 97 -5.41 -12.28 13.17
N ARG A 98 -4.73 -12.97 14.10
CA ARG A 98 -3.61 -12.39 14.85
C ARG A 98 -2.48 -11.96 13.91
N PHE A 99 -2.08 -12.82 12.99
CA PHE A 99 -1.02 -12.53 12.02
C PHE A 99 -1.33 -11.27 11.20
N LEU A 100 -2.56 -11.16 10.69
CA LEU A 100 -2.97 -10.02 9.89
C LEU A 100 -2.93 -8.72 10.69
N LEU A 101 -3.51 -8.71 11.90
CA LEU A 101 -3.53 -7.53 12.76
C LEU A 101 -2.11 -7.10 13.15
N GLU A 102 -1.20 -8.04 13.41
CA GLU A 102 0.22 -7.76 13.66
C GLU A 102 0.88 -7.10 12.43
N GLN A 103 0.74 -7.69 11.24
CA GLN A 103 1.35 -7.13 10.01
C GLN A 103 0.83 -5.73 9.68
N LEU A 104 -0.49 -5.51 9.79
CA LEU A 104 -1.07 -4.19 9.49
C LEU A 104 -0.78 -3.16 10.59
N GLY A 105 -0.71 -3.60 11.85
CA GLY A 105 -0.31 -2.76 12.97
C GLY A 105 1.12 -2.25 12.81
N ASP A 106 2.04 -3.11 12.39
CA ASP A 106 3.42 -2.75 12.07
C ASP A 106 3.50 -1.70 10.95
N LEU A 107 2.67 -1.83 9.90
CA LEU A 107 2.57 -0.81 8.85
C LEU A 107 2.09 0.53 9.42
N GLY A 108 1.10 0.48 10.32
CA GLY A 108 0.61 1.66 11.04
C GLY A 108 1.70 2.35 11.86
N HIS A 109 2.52 1.60 12.59
CA HIS A 109 3.67 2.15 13.32
C HIS A 109 4.71 2.82 12.40
N ALA A 110 4.82 2.36 11.16
CA ALA A 110 5.67 2.97 10.13
C ALA A 110 5.02 4.19 9.44
N GLY A 111 3.80 4.57 9.82
CA GLY A 111 3.05 5.68 9.21
C GLY A 111 2.37 5.34 7.89
N ILE A 112 2.34 4.06 7.50
CA ILE A 112 1.78 3.59 6.23
C ILE A 112 0.26 3.38 6.40
N GLN A 113 -0.53 4.01 5.54
CA GLN A 113 -1.98 3.81 5.53
C GLN A 113 -2.33 2.50 4.84
N VAL A 114 -3.35 1.81 5.33
CA VAL A 114 -3.87 0.60 4.67
C VAL A 114 -5.32 0.86 4.29
N VAL A 115 -5.64 0.64 3.02
CA VAL A 115 -7.02 0.69 2.54
C VAL A 115 -7.39 -0.69 2.04
N TYR A 116 -8.38 -1.30 2.67
CA TYR A 116 -8.89 -2.61 2.29
C TYR A 116 -10.33 -2.47 1.77
N ALA A 117 -10.52 -2.73 0.49
CA ALA A 117 -11.84 -2.86 -0.11
C ALA A 117 -12.26 -4.33 -0.11
N THR A 118 -13.44 -4.64 0.42
CA THR A 118 -13.98 -6.00 0.45
C THR A 118 -14.28 -6.51 -0.96
N GLY A 119 -14.10 -7.81 -1.21
CA GLY A 119 -14.41 -8.48 -2.46
C GLY A 119 -15.69 -9.30 -2.42
N ASN A 120 -15.78 -10.28 -3.31
CA ASN A 120 -16.94 -11.16 -3.44
C ASN A 120 -16.87 -12.34 -2.46
N HIS A 121 -15.65 -12.82 -2.14
CA HIS A 121 -15.45 -13.90 -1.17
C HIS A 121 -15.63 -13.41 0.26
N ASP A 122 -15.39 -12.12 0.50
CA ASP A 122 -15.38 -11.48 1.82
C ASP A 122 -16.15 -10.15 1.85
N PRO A 123 -17.48 -10.13 1.57
CA PRO A 123 -18.31 -8.93 1.42
C PRO A 123 -18.42 -8.01 2.66
N GLY A 124 -17.67 -8.26 3.73
CA GLY A 124 -17.58 -7.37 4.88
C GLY A 124 -18.80 -7.32 5.79
N ARG A 125 -19.92 -7.99 5.50
CA ARG A 125 -21.08 -8.12 6.40
C ARG A 125 -21.30 -9.55 6.86
N GLY A 126 -21.58 -9.72 8.15
CA GLY A 126 -21.99 -11.00 8.74
C GLY A 126 -20.89 -12.06 8.78
N ARG A 127 -19.62 -11.68 8.66
CA ARG A 127 -18.45 -12.58 8.72
C ARG A 127 -17.54 -12.15 9.87
N ARG A 128 -16.72 -13.08 10.37
CA ARG A 128 -15.71 -12.76 11.40
C ARG A 128 -14.75 -11.65 10.98
N SER A 129 -14.46 -11.52 9.68
CA SER A 129 -13.64 -10.44 9.12
C SER A 129 -14.26 -9.04 9.29
N SER A 130 -15.58 -8.94 9.48
CA SER A 130 -16.31 -7.70 9.76
C SER A 130 -16.08 -7.18 11.18
N ASP A 131 -15.81 -8.08 12.13
CA ASP A 131 -15.76 -7.80 13.57
C ASP A 131 -14.32 -7.64 14.08
N LEU A 132 -13.34 -7.54 13.18
CA LEU A 132 -11.94 -7.40 13.55
C LEU A 132 -11.66 -6.03 14.14
N ASP A 133 -10.87 -6.00 15.22
CA ASP A 133 -10.33 -4.78 15.82
C ASP A 133 -9.18 -4.24 14.96
N TRP A 134 -9.54 -3.66 13.82
CA TRP A 134 -8.59 -3.11 12.86
C TRP A 134 -7.72 -2.00 13.51
N PRO A 135 -6.40 -1.96 13.22
CA PRO A 135 -5.57 -0.82 13.59
C PRO A 135 -6.14 0.48 13.03
N GLY A 136 -5.99 1.60 13.75
CA GLY A 136 -6.56 2.90 13.34
C GLY A 136 -6.05 3.46 12.01
N THR A 137 -5.00 2.88 11.44
CA THR A 137 -4.45 3.20 10.11
C THR A 137 -5.07 2.35 8.98
N VAL A 138 -5.94 1.40 9.32
CA VAL A 138 -6.66 0.56 8.36
C VAL A 138 -8.04 1.14 8.12
N THR A 139 -8.32 1.52 6.88
CA THR A 139 -9.66 1.88 6.43
C THR A 139 -10.27 0.72 5.67
N VAL A 140 -11.37 0.17 6.20
CA VAL A 140 -12.13 -0.88 5.52
C VAL A 140 -13.28 -0.26 4.74
N ILE A 141 -13.26 -0.46 3.42
CA ILE A 141 -14.32 -0.06 2.51
C ILE A 141 -15.17 -1.30 2.24
N ALA A 142 -16.25 -1.45 3.02
CA ALA A 142 -17.22 -2.51 2.80
C ALA A 142 -18.13 -2.19 1.61
N ARG A 143 -18.48 -3.21 0.85
CA ARG A 143 -19.41 -3.14 -0.29
C ARG A 143 -20.85 -2.88 0.19
N ASP A 144 -21.53 -1.88 -0.36
CA ASP A 144 -22.96 -1.63 -0.13
C ASP A 144 -23.88 -2.27 -1.18
N ASP A 145 -23.45 -2.40 -2.45
CA ASP A 145 -24.02 -3.32 -3.46
C ASP A 145 -23.18 -3.30 -4.77
N PRO A 146 -22.44 -4.36 -5.12
CA PRO A 146 -21.57 -4.31 -6.30
C PRO A 146 -21.49 -5.56 -7.18
N VAL A 147 -21.54 -5.30 -8.48
CA VAL A 147 -21.61 -6.22 -9.61
C VAL A 147 -20.23 -6.59 -10.18
N THR A 148 -20.19 -7.77 -10.83
CA THR A 148 -19.00 -8.48 -11.32
C THR A 148 -18.25 -7.74 -12.45
N VAL A 149 -16.92 -7.88 -12.48
CA VAL A 149 -16.08 -7.75 -13.70
C VAL A 149 -15.67 -9.13 -14.17
#